data_AF-A0A7V6YRX8-F1
#
_entry.id   AF-A0A7V6YRX8-F1
#
_cell.length_a   1.000
_cell.length_b   1.000
_cell.length_c   1.000
_cell.angle_alpha   90.00
_cell.angle_beta   90.00
_cell.angle_gamma   90.00
#
_symmetry.space_group_name_H-M   'P 1'
#
loop_
_entity.id
_entity.type
_entity.pdbx_description
1 polymer ?
#
loop_
_entity_poly.entity_id
_entity_poly.type
_entity_poly.pdbx_seq_one_letter_code
_entity_poly.pdbx_strand_id
1 'polypeptide(L)'
;MNLENSIKDVITKKLEEGFVEKLIAEQLENGVKNALKDLLGTYGDVTKVIEKQVKSVMIPYLESYDYSRYITKLDSVLVDVLKSSALENKKLLDNFKKLMIPEEDKDIKVTELFERWKKYVAKYVETNGLEVCYNDEPTYENVEVRMEIDYNNERSWSEIERAVLVFECDHDEDMNFEINIHRWKKIKKEKWIIDYDSIHDLNSLRNLGEFEILLMKLKQNYTSLIIDSDYETDEVKPKNKPEPTWE
;
A
#
# COMPACT_ATOMS: atom_id res chain seq x y z
N MET A 1 -29.10 3.14 14.35
CA MET A 1 -28.49 2.70 13.07
C MET A 1 -26.99 2.94 13.17
N ASN A 2 -26.18 1.92 12.89
CA ASN A 2 -24.71 2.03 12.82
C ASN A 2 -24.33 2.68 11.48
N LEU A 3 -23.34 3.57 11.46
CA LEU A 3 -22.74 4.20 10.27
C LEU A 3 -22.42 3.16 9.17
N GLU A 4 -21.98 1.98 9.58
CA GLU A 4 -21.72 0.83 8.70
C GLU A 4 -22.95 0.40 7.89
N ASN A 5 -24.14 0.44 8.50
CA ASN A 5 -25.38 0.08 7.82
C ASN A 5 -25.79 1.16 6.81
N SER A 6 -25.62 2.43 7.17
CA SER A 6 -25.91 3.55 6.26
C SER A 6 -24.97 3.59 5.05
N ILE A 7 -23.71 3.22 5.21
CA ILE A 7 -22.74 3.11 4.11
C ILE A 7 -23.09 1.92 3.21
N LYS A 8 -23.43 0.76 3.78
CA LYS A 8 -23.88 -0.41 3.00
C LYS A 8 -25.14 -0.10 2.20
N ASP A 9 -26.10 0.63 2.77
CA ASP A 9 -27.34 1.01 2.08
C ASP A 9 -27.08 1.93 0.88
N VAL A 10 -26.16 2.90 1.01
CA VAL A 10 -25.80 3.81 -0.09
C VAL A 10 -25.07 3.07 -1.22
N ILE A 11 -24.13 2.18 -0.89
CA ILE A 11 -23.40 1.38 -1.88
C ILE A 11 -24.35 0.43 -2.61
N THR A 12 -25.21 -0.28 -1.87
CA THR A 12 -26.21 -1.20 -2.44
C THR A 12 -27.17 -0.47 -3.36
N LYS A 13 -27.67 0.70 -2.93
CA LYS A 13 -28.56 1.53 -3.75
C LYS A 13 -27.88 2.05 -5.03
N LYS A 14 -26.59 2.39 -4.98
CA LYS A 14 -25.83 2.87 -6.15
C LYS A 14 -25.51 1.75 -7.15
N LEU A 15 -25.32 0.53 -6.67
CA LEU A 15 -25.19 -0.67 -7.50
C LEU A 15 -26.54 -1.06 -8.13
N GLU A 16 -27.63 -1.01 -7.36
CA GLU A 16 -29.00 -1.24 -7.86
C GLU A 16 -29.45 -0.18 -8.88
N GLU A 17 -28.96 1.06 -8.78
CA GLU A 17 -29.25 2.17 -9.70
C GLU A 17 -28.54 2.04 -11.08
N GLY A 18 -27.76 0.98 -11.29
CA GLY A 18 -27.06 0.72 -12.56
C GLY A 18 -26.02 1.79 -12.92
N PHE A 19 -25.45 2.44 -11.90
CA PHE A 19 -24.54 3.58 -12.07
C PHE A 19 -23.25 3.20 -12.80
N VAL A 20 -22.76 1.98 -12.56
CA VAL A 20 -21.54 1.45 -13.17
C VAL A 20 -21.77 1.16 -14.65
N GLU A 21 -22.90 0.55 -14.99
CA GLU A 21 -23.32 0.26 -16.36
C GLU A 21 -23.52 1.55 -17.18
N LYS A 22 -24.06 2.60 -16.55
CA LYS A 22 -24.19 3.93 -17.19
C LYS A 22 -22.85 4.59 -17.48
N LEU A 23 -21.91 4.53 -16.53
CA LEU A 23 -20.58 5.12 -16.71
C LEU A 23 -19.78 4.40 -17.82
N ILE A 24 -19.89 3.07 -17.89
CA ILE A 24 -19.26 2.27 -18.93
C ILE A 24 -19.89 2.55 -20.30
N ALA A 25 -21.22 2.63 -20.37
CA ALA A 25 -21.92 2.98 -21.61
C ALA A 25 -21.48 4.35 -22.14
N GLU A 26 -21.38 5.36 -21.26
CA GLU A 26 -20.92 6.70 -21.65
C GLU A 26 -19.47 6.71 -22.15
N GLN A 27 -18.55 6.00 -21.49
CA GLN A 27 -17.15 5.92 -21.91
C GLN A 27 -16.97 5.14 -23.21
N LEU A 28 -17.71 4.05 -23.39
CA LEU A 28 -17.71 3.28 -24.63
C LEU A 28 -18.24 4.12 -25.80
N GLU A 29 -19.35 4.82 -25.59
CA GLU A 29 -19.96 5.70 -26.60
C GLU A 29 -18.99 6.82 -27.02
N ASN A 30 -18.31 7.44 -26.05
CA ASN A 30 -17.33 8.49 -26.31
C ASN A 30 -16.07 7.96 -27.02
N GLY A 31 -15.59 6.78 -26.64
CA GLY A 31 -14.45 6.12 -27.29
C GLY A 31 -14.72 5.80 -28.76
N VAL A 32 -15.91 5.29 -29.07
CA VAL A 32 -16.34 5.02 -30.45
C VAL A 32 -16.51 6.31 -31.25
N LYS A 33 -17.12 7.35 -30.67
CA LYS A 33 -17.27 8.67 -31.32
C LYS A 33 -15.93 9.30 -31.68
N ASN A 34 -14.96 9.24 -30.76
CA ASN A 34 -13.63 9.79 -30.99
C ASN A 34 -12.85 8.99 -32.05
N ALA A 35 -12.87 7.67 -31.97
CA ALA A 35 -12.23 6.82 -32.97
C ALA A 35 -12.80 7.04 -34.38
N LEU A 36 -14.13 7.18 -34.51
CA LEU A 36 -14.77 7.47 -35.79
C LEU A 36 -14.42 8.87 -36.31
N LYS A 37 -14.34 9.87 -35.43
CA LYS A 37 -13.97 11.24 -35.78
C LYS A 37 -12.52 11.33 -36.26
N ASP A 38 -11.61 10.60 -35.61
CA ASP A 38 -10.19 10.55 -35.96
C ASP A 38 -9.96 9.77 -37.27
N LEU A 39 -10.74 8.71 -37.50
CA LEU A 39 -10.59 7.83 -38.66
C LEU A 39 -11.29 8.38 -39.92
N LEU A 40 -12.30 9.24 -39.78
CA LEU A 40 -13.15 9.71 -40.89
C LEU A 40 -13.13 11.23 -41.14
N GLY A 41 -12.20 11.97 -40.52
CA GLY A 41 -12.07 13.42 -40.72
C GLY A 41 -11.85 13.87 -42.19
N THR A 42 -12.27 15.10 -42.49
CA THR A 42 -12.02 15.94 -43.70
C THR A 42 -12.26 15.38 -45.11
N TYR A 43 -12.94 14.24 -45.31
CA TYR A 43 -13.21 13.72 -46.67
C TYR A 43 -14.70 13.64 -47.05
N GLY A 44 -15.44 14.75 -46.92
CA GLY A 44 -16.69 15.00 -47.66
C GLY A 44 -17.61 13.79 -47.94
N ASP A 45 -18.08 13.64 -49.19
CA ASP A 45 -19.04 12.58 -49.58
C ASP A 45 -18.48 11.14 -49.53
N VAL A 46 -17.15 10.96 -49.44
CA VAL A 46 -16.52 9.65 -49.27
C VAL A 46 -16.74 9.11 -47.85
N THR A 47 -16.78 9.99 -46.85
CA THR A 47 -17.14 9.63 -45.47
C THR A 47 -18.53 8.99 -45.42
N LYS A 48 -19.52 9.49 -46.16
CA LYS A 48 -20.88 8.92 -46.20
C LYS A 48 -20.93 7.53 -46.87
N VAL A 49 -20.12 7.31 -47.89
CA VAL A 49 -20.03 6.00 -48.59
C VAL A 49 -19.37 4.96 -47.69
N ILE A 50 -18.27 5.33 -47.04
CA ILE A 50 -17.59 4.47 -46.06
C ILE A 50 -18.50 4.20 -44.86
N GLU A 51 -19.18 5.22 -44.34
CA GLU A 51 -20.14 5.08 -43.25
C GLU A 51 -21.28 4.11 -43.62
N LYS A 52 -21.80 4.17 -44.86
CA LYS A 52 -22.84 3.26 -45.33
C LYS A 52 -22.35 1.81 -45.44
N GLN A 53 -21.13 1.60 -45.93
CA GLN A 53 -20.52 0.27 -46.05
C GLN A 53 -20.16 -0.32 -44.68
N VAL A 54 -19.64 0.49 -43.77
CA VAL A 54 -19.38 0.10 -42.37
C VAL A 54 -20.69 -0.23 -41.68
N LYS A 55 -21.74 0.60 -41.84
CA LYS A 55 -23.07 0.29 -41.29
C LYS A 55 -23.68 -0.98 -41.88
N SER A 56 -23.50 -1.29 -43.17
CA SER A 56 -24.10 -2.47 -43.78
C SER A 56 -23.34 -3.77 -43.52
N VAL A 57 -22.02 -3.70 -43.25
CA VAL A 57 -21.17 -4.89 -43.09
C VAL A 57 -20.76 -5.10 -41.63
N MET A 58 -20.29 -4.05 -40.94
CA MET A 58 -19.79 -4.17 -39.58
C MET A 58 -20.92 -4.26 -38.55
N ILE A 59 -22.02 -3.51 -38.68
CA ILE A 59 -23.11 -3.57 -37.68
C ILE A 59 -23.73 -4.96 -37.60
N PRO A 60 -24.15 -5.61 -38.70
CA PRO A 60 -24.70 -6.97 -38.62
C PRO A 60 -23.68 -7.97 -38.10
N TYR A 61 -22.40 -7.78 -38.42
CA TYR A 61 -21.32 -8.64 -37.95
C TYR A 61 -21.13 -8.51 -36.43
N LEU A 62 -21.10 -7.28 -35.91
CA LEU A 62 -21.02 -7.00 -34.47
C LEU A 62 -22.29 -7.49 -33.75
N GLU A 63 -23.48 -7.24 -34.27
CA GLU A 63 -24.75 -7.74 -33.69
C GLU A 63 -24.82 -9.27 -33.63
N SER A 64 -24.20 -9.97 -34.58
CA SER A 64 -24.16 -11.44 -34.62
C SER A 64 -22.99 -12.05 -33.84
N TYR A 65 -22.06 -11.24 -33.35
CA TYR A 65 -20.86 -11.73 -32.68
C TYR A 65 -21.17 -12.10 -31.23
N ASP A 66 -20.81 -13.33 -30.84
CA ASP A 66 -21.00 -13.80 -29.47
C ASP A 66 -19.96 -13.16 -28.52
N TYR A 67 -20.35 -12.04 -27.93
CA TYR A 67 -19.54 -11.32 -26.94
C TYR A 67 -19.51 -11.96 -25.56
N SER A 68 -20.13 -13.12 -25.33
CA SER A 68 -20.20 -13.75 -23.99
C SER A 68 -18.82 -13.94 -23.35
N ARG A 69 -17.76 -14.16 -24.14
CA ARG A 69 -16.36 -14.22 -23.66
C ARG A 69 -15.73 -12.87 -23.29
N TYR A 70 -16.19 -11.77 -23.88
CA TYR A 70 -15.69 -10.43 -23.59
C TYR A 70 -16.49 -9.77 -22.47
N ILE A 71 -17.80 -10.05 -22.39
CA ILE A 71 -18.68 -9.68 -21.28
C ILE A 71 -18.15 -10.30 -19.98
N THR A 72 -17.81 -11.60 -19.99
CA THR A 72 -17.23 -12.26 -18.80
C THR A 72 -15.89 -11.68 -18.36
N LYS A 73 -15.06 -11.17 -19.29
CA LYS A 73 -13.80 -10.46 -18.96
C LYS A 73 -14.04 -9.04 -18.45
N LEU A 74 -15.03 -8.33 -18.99
CA LEU A 74 -15.45 -7.03 -18.48
C LEU A 74 -16.04 -7.16 -17.08
N ASP A 75 -16.88 -8.16 -16.85
CA ASP A 75 -17.40 -8.50 -15.52
C ASP A 75 -16.27 -8.86 -14.56
N SER A 76 -15.27 -9.64 -14.98
CA SER A 76 -14.13 -9.95 -14.11
C SER A 76 -13.34 -8.70 -13.76
N VAL A 77 -13.03 -7.84 -14.74
CA VAL A 77 -12.30 -6.58 -14.51
C VAL A 77 -13.10 -5.62 -13.63
N LEU A 78 -14.42 -5.53 -13.80
CA LEU A 78 -15.30 -4.71 -12.96
C LEU A 78 -15.38 -5.25 -11.53
N VAL A 79 -15.50 -6.57 -11.39
CA VAL A 79 -15.45 -7.24 -10.09
C VAL A 79 -14.09 -7.02 -9.44
N ASP A 80 -12.99 -7.03 -10.20
CA ASP A 80 -11.65 -6.80 -9.67
C ASP A 80 -11.43 -5.33 -9.27
N VAL A 81 -12.00 -4.37 -10.01
CA VAL A 81 -12.00 -2.94 -9.66
C VAL A 81 -12.90 -2.66 -8.45
N LEU A 82 -14.05 -3.32 -8.37
CA LEU A 82 -14.93 -3.23 -7.19
C LEU A 82 -14.29 -3.89 -5.98
N LYS A 83 -13.60 -5.03 -6.15
CA LYS A 83 -12.82 -5.67 -5.10
C LYS A 83 -11.66 -4.81 -4.67
N SER A 84 -10.87 -4.23 -5.58
CA SER A 84 -9.73 -3.38 -5.22
C SER A 84 -10.17 -2.12 -4.48
N SER A 85 -11.20 -1.43 -4.96
CA SER A 85 -11.78 -0.27 -4.26
C SER A 85 -12.41 -0.65 -2.91
N ALA A 86 -13.07 -1.80 -2.80
CA ALA A 86 -13.56 -2.32 -1.52
C ALA A 86 -12.42 -2.73 -0.57
N LEU A 87 -11.34 -3.30 -1.09
CA LEU A 87 -10.14 -3.71 -0.35
C LEU A 87 -9.37 -2.49 0.17
N GLU A 88 -9.22 -1.45 -0.64
CA GLU A 88 -8.62 -0.18 -0.22
C GLU A 88 -9.43 0.46 0.92
N ASN A 89 -10.77 0.49 0.78
CA ASN A 89 -11.65 0.98 1.83
C ASN A 89 -11.61 0.11 3.09
N LYS A 90 -11.43 -1.20 2.93
CA LYS A 90 -11.23 -2.12 4.07
C LYS A 90 -9.90 -1.85 4.77
N LYS A 91 -8.80 -1.71 4.03
CA LYS A 91 -7.47 -1.41 4.59
C LYS A 91 -7.48 -0.07 5.33
N LEU A 92 -8.14 0.94 4.76
CA LEU A 92 -8.38 2.22 5.43
C LEU A 92 -9.09 2.04 6.78
N LEU A 93 -10.22 1.31 6.81
CA LEU A 93 -10.99 1.07 8.04
C LEU A 93 -10.20 0.25 9.07
N ASP A 94 -9.48 -0.78 8.62
CA ASP A 94 -8.65 -1.63 9.49
C ASP A 94 -7.49 -0.83 10.10
N ASN A 95 -6.80 0.00 9.30
CA ASN A 95 -5.72 0.86 9.77
C ASN A 95 -6.24 1.93 10.74
N PHE A 96 -7.38 2.55 10.43
CA PHE A 96 -8.05 3.48 11.35
C PHE A 96 -8.39 2.81 12.69
N LYS A 97 -8.98 1.60 12.65
CA LYS A 97 -9.29 0.83 13.87
C LYS A 97 -8.04 0.51 14.68
N LYS A 98 -6.94 0.12 14.04
CA LYS A 98 -5.66 -0.16 14.71
C LYS A 98 -5.08 1.08 15.41
N LEU A 99 -5.21 2.26 14.80
CA LEU A 99 -4.77 3.54 15.40
C LEU A 99 -5.63 3.97 16.58
N MET A 100 -6.94 3.67 16.57
CA MET A 100 -7.85 4.01 17.67
C MET A 100 -7.63 3.18 18.94
N ILE A 101 -6.89 2.08 18.87
CA ILE A 101 -6.55 1.24 20.01
C ILE A 101 -5.21 1.73 20.58
N PRO A 102 -5.17 2.34 21.78
CA PRO A 102 -3.90 2.78 22.35
C PRO A 102 -2.99 1.58 22.64
N GLU A 103 -1.69 1.72 22.43
CA GLU A 103 -0.68 0.86 23.10
C GLU A 103 -0.71 1.07 24.62
N GLU A 104 -0.42 0.03 25.39
CA GLU A 104 -0.33 0.12 26.85
C GLU A 104 1.11 0.46 27.31
N ASP A 105 2.10 0.25 26.43
CA ASP A 105 3.52 0.40 26.73
C ASP A 105 3.91 1.88 26.90
N LYS A 106 4.26 2.25 28.13
CA LYS A 106 4.76 3.60 28.47
C LYS A 106 6.20 3.82 28.02
N ASP A 107 6.98 2.76 27.98
CA ASP A 107 8.39 2.76 27.62
C ASP A 107 8.67 1.58 26.68
N ILE A 108 9.53 1.77 25.68
CA ILE A 108 10.00 0.71 24.77
C ILE A 108 11.51 0.83 24.59
N LYS A 109 12.22 -0.31 24.53
CA LYS A 109 13.66 -0.36 24.24
C LYS A 109 13.92 -0.29 22.73
N VAL A 110 15.06 0.26 22.32
CA VAL A 110 15.46 0.27 20.90
C VAL A 110 15.61 -1.15 20.37
N THR A 111 16.25 -2.04 21.14
CA THR A 111 16.39 -3.45 20.77
C THR A 111 15.04 -4.15 20.61
N GLU A 112 14.05 -3.82 21.45
CA GLU A 112 12.69 -4.36 21.33
C GLU A 112 11.96 -3.83 20.09
N LEU A 113 12.12 -2.53 19.79
CA LEU A 113 11.57 -1.95 18.57
C LEU A 113 12.20 -2.57 17.32
N PHE A 114 13.50 -2.86 17.36
CA PHE A 114 14.22 -3.58 16.31
C PHE A 114 13.67 -5.00 16.10
N GLU A 115 13.39 -5.75 17.17
CA GLU A 115 12.71 -7.06 17.08
C GLU A 115 11.31 -6.98 16.43
N ARG A 116 10.55 -5.92 16.73
CA ARG A 116 9.24 -5.68 16.12
C ARG A 116 9.40 -5.36 14.62
N TRP A 117 10.42 -4.59 14.24
CA TRP A 117 10.75 -4.31 12.84
C TRP A 117 11.24 -5.55 12.09
N LYS A 118 12.13 -6.38 12.66
CA LYS A 118 12.57 -7.65 12.04
C LYS A 118 11.40 -8.58 11.71
N LYS A 119 10.38 -8.65 12.57
CA LYS A 119 9.15 -9.42 12.30
C LYS A 119 8.35 -8.87 11.12
N TYR A 120 8.39 -7.56 10.91
CA TYR A 120 7.81 -6.88 9.76
C TYR A 120 8.62 -7.19 8.50
N VAL A 121 9.95 -7.04 8.52
CA VAL A 121 10.84 -7.42 7.41
C VAL A 121 10.61 -8.86 6.99
N ALA A 122 10.63 -9.80 7.93
CA ALA A 122 10.38 -11.23 7.66
C ALA A 122 9.07 -11.48 6.90
N LYS A 123 8.06 -10.63 7.07
CA LYS A 123 6.73 -10.80 6.47
C LYS A 123 6.62 -10.15 5.09
N TYR A 124 7.35 -9.08 4.83
CA TYR A 124 7.12 -8.21 3.67
C TYR A 124 8.32 -8.01 2.76
N VAL A 125 9.51 -8.45 3.18
CA VAL A 125 10.72 -8.34 2.36
C VAL A 125 10.52 -9.00 1.01
N GLU A 126 10.94 -8.31 -0.04
CA GLU A 126 11.02 -8.84 -1.39
C GLU A 126 11.92 -10.09 -1.40
N THR A 127 11.54 -11.08 -2.20
CA THR A 127 12.30 -12.34 -2.30
C THR A 127 12.94 -12.54 -3.66
N ASN A 128 12.68 -11.61 -4.59
CA ASN A 128 13.30 -11.62 -5.91
C ASN A 128 14.82 -11.43 -5.79
N GLY A 129 15.57 -12.41 -6.31
CA GLY A 129 17.03 -12.39 -6.28
C GLY A 129 17.65 -13.09 -5.07
N LEU A 130 16.84 -13.54 -4.10
CA LEU A 130 17.31 -14.37 -3.00
C LEU A 130 17.54 -15.81 -3.45
N GLU A 131 18.65 -16.40 -3.02
CA GLU A 131 18.94 -17.82 -3.25
C GLU A 131 17.97 -18.73 -2.49
N VAL A 132 17.69 -19.92 -3.05
CA VAL A 132 16.86 -20.93 -2.40
C VAL A 132 17.74 -21.95 -1.68
N CYS A 133 17.56 -22.04 -0.37
CA CYS A 133 18.17 -23.03 0.50
C CYS A 133 17.32 -24.32 0.53
N TYR A 134 17.94 -25.47 0.22
CA TYR A 134 17.28 -26.79 0.13
C TYR A 134 17.64 -27.76 1.28
N ASN A 135 18.22 -27.26 2.37
CA ASN A 135 18.73 -28.13 3.45
C ASN A 135 17.63 -28.98 4.11
N ASP A 136 16.42 -28.43 4.27
CA ASP A 136 15.26 -29.14 4.83
C ASP A 136 14.03 -28.96 3.91
N GLU A 137 13.33 -27.82 4.05
CA GLU A 137 12.31 -27.35 3.12
C GLU A 137 12.89 -26.21 2.27
N PRO A 138 12.47 -26.05 1.00
CA PRO A 138 12.85 -24.90 0.21
C PRO A 138 12.48 -23.60 0.92
N THR A 139 13.47 -22.81 1.28
CA THR A 139 13.29 -21.47 1.86
C THR A 139 14.27 -20.51 1.22
N TYR A 140 13.92 -19.23 1.13
CA TYR A 140 14.89 -18.21 0.75
C TYR A 140 16.00 -18.09 1.79
N GLU A 141 17.17 -17.64 1.33
CA GLU A 141 18.28 -17.24 2.20
C GLU A 141 17.86 -16.12 3.16
N ASN A 142 18.64 -15.94 4.23
CA ASN A 142 18.39 -14.89 5.19
C ASN A 142 18.82 -13.53 4.60
N VAL A 143 18.13 -12.47 4.98
CA VAL A 143 18.52 -11.09 4.66
C VAL A 143 19.23 -10.45 5.84
N GLU A 144 20.34 -9.76 5.56
CA GLU A 144 21.07 -8.98 6.57
C GLU A 144 20.33 -7.69 6.88
N VAL A 145 20.24 -7.39 8.17
CA VAL A 145 19.58 -6.18 8.66
C VAL A 145 20.38 -5.52 9.76
N ARG A 146 20.28 -4.19 9.85
CA ARG A 146 20.97 -3.39 10.86
C ARG A 146 20.09 -2.31 11.49
N MET A 147 20.47 -1.97 12.72
CA MET A 147 19.94 -0.85 13.49
C MET A 147 21.12 0.05 13.88
N GLU A 148 20.98 1.35 13.70
CA GLU A 148 21.98 2.33 14.10
C GLU A 148 21.31 3.61 14.64
N ILE A 149 21.98 4.27 15.59
CA ILE A 149 21.59 5.60 16.06
C ILE A 149 22.60 6.64 15.59
N ASP A 150 22.15 7.53 14.72
CA ASP A 150 22.94 8.66 14.23
C ASP A 150 22.73 9.91 15.11
N TYR A 151 23.79 10.32 15.81
CA TYR A 151 23.86 11.53 16.64
C TYR A 151 24.34 12.80 15.92
N ASN A 152 24.54 12.77 14.59
CA ASN A 152 25.18 13.82 13.79
C ASN A 152 24.50 15.22 13.84
N ASN A 153 23.35 15.34 14.49
CA ASN A 153 22.61 16.59 14.66
C ASN A 153 22.76 17.25 16.05
N GLU A 154 23.73 16.82 16.87
CA GLU A 154 23.91 17.42 18.19
C GLU A 154 24.48 18.86 18.12
N ARG A 155 23.81 19.79 18.80
CA ARG A 155 24.28 21.16 18.99
C ARG A 155 24.58 21.40 20.46
N SER A 156 25.80 21.82 20.77
CA SER A 156 26.26 22.07 22.15
C SER A 156 25.43 23.13 22.89
N TRP A 157 24.87 24.09 22.16
CA TRP A 157 24.02 25.17 22.70
C TRP A 157 22.53 24.81 22.77
N SER A 158 22.08 23.71 22.17
CA SER A 158 20.66 23.32 22.21
C SER A 158 20.34 22.58 23.50
N GLU A 159 19.25 22.97 24.15
CA GLU A 159 18.69 22.22 25.30
C GLU A 159 17.99 20.91 24.88
N ILE A 160 17.78 20.75 23.56
CA ILE A 160 17.18 19.57 22.94
C ILE A 160 18.27 18.83 22.19
N GLU A 161 18.45 17.57 22.56
CA GLU A 161 19.29 16.62 21.84
C GLU A 161 18.42 15.88 20.81
N ARG A 162 18.97 15.68 19.61
CA ARG A 162 18.30 15.02 18.49
C ARG A 162 19.22 13.94 17.95
N ALA A 163 18.62 12.82 17.58
CA ALA A 163 19.27 11.73 16.88
C ALA A 163 18.29 11.15 15.87
N VAL A 164 18.79 10.34 14.94
CA VAL A 164 18.00 9.57 13.99
C VAL A 164 18.24 8.10 14.29
N LEU A 165 17.17 7.35 14.56
CA LEU A 165 17.22 5.89 14.62
C LEU A 165 16.98 5.37 13.21
N VAL A 166 17.92 4.59 12.69
CA VAL A 166 17.91 4.02 11.35
C VAL A 166 17.73 2.52 11.46
N PHE A 167 16.75 1.98 10.73
CA PHE A 167 16.63 0.55 10.45
C PHE A 167 16.86 0.34 8.96
N GLU A 168 17.75 -0.59 8.63
CA GLU A 168 18.16 -0.83 7.25
C GLU A 168 18.21 -2.33 6.93
N CYS A 169 17.65 -2.70 5.78
CA CYS A 169 17.70 -4.03 5.19
C CYS A 169 18.52 -3.94 3.91
N ASP A 170 19.64 -4.66 3.86
CA ASP A 170 20.60 -4.54 2.76
C ASP A 170 20.03 -5.08 1.43
N HIS A 171 19.03 -5.98 1.48
CA HIS A 171 18.40 -6.56 0.29
C HIS A 171 17.26 -5.69 -0.28
N ASP A 172 16.50 -5.01 0.58
CA ASP A 172 15.23 -4.39 0.23
C ASP A 172 15.10 -3.01 0.89
N GLU A 173 15.39 -1.96 0.12
CA GLU A 173 15.34 -0.58 0.58
C GLU A 173 13.94 -0.13 1.00
N ASP A 174 12.87 -0.75 0.50
CA ASP A 174 11.49 -0.42 0.91
C ASP A 174 11.21 -0.82 2.37
N MET A 175 12.08 -1.64 2.97
CA MET A 175 12.01 -2.01 4.38
C MET A 175 12.71 -1.01 5.31
N ASN A 176 13.43 -0.02 4.77
CA ASN A 176 14.23 0.91 5.54
C ASN A 176 13.36 1.98 6.23
N PHE A 177 13.75 2.37 7.44
CA PHE A 177 13.07 3.42 8.21
C PHE A 177 14.08 4.38 8.84
N GLU A 178 13.83 5.67 8.65
CA GLU A 178 14.47 6.74 9.42
C GLU A 178 13.47 7.32 10.42
N ILE A 179 13.83 7.30 11.70
CA ILE A 179 12.95 7.71 12.79
C ILE A 179 13.64 8.83 13.58
N ASN A 180 13.10 10.04 13.48
CA ASN A 180 13.59 11.15 14.29
C ASN A 180 13.27 10.93 15.77
N ILE A 181 14.27 11.10 16.62
CA ILE A 181 14.12 11.01 18.07
C ILE A 181 14.73 12.24 18.76
N HIS A 182 14.13 12.67 19.86
CA HIS A 182 14.66 13.79 20.64
C HIS A 182 14.48 13.64 22.13
N ARG A 183 15.35 14.28 22.91
CA ARG A 183 15.20 14.40 24.37
C ARG A 183 15.59 15.78 24.88
N TRP A 184 15.04 16.15 26.04
CA TRP A 184 15.42 17.37 26.75
C TRP A 184 16.57 17.06 27.71
N LYS A 185 17.74 17.69 27.51
CA LYS A 185 18.98 17.42 28.26
C LYS A 185 18.82 17.50 29.78
N LYS A 186 17.88 18.33 30.26
CA LYS A 186 17.67 18.63 31.70
C LYS A 186 16.53 17.83 32.36
N ILE A 187 15.60 17.24 31.60
CA ILE A 187 14.31 16.73 32.15
C ILE A 187 14.21 15.20 32.09
N LYS A 188 14.72 14.57 31.04
CA LYS A 188 14.59 13.13 30.79
C LYS A 188 15.90 12.58 30.22
N LYS A 189 16.89 12.34 31.09
CA LYS A 189 18.24 11.96 30.64
C LYS A 189 18.25 10.67 29.82
N GLU A 190 17.41 9.69 30.13
CA GLU A 190 17.45 8.36 29.49
C GLU A 190 16.27 8.09 28.54
N LYS A 191 15.27 8.99 28.51
CA LYS A 191 14.01 8.77 27.80
C LYS A 191 13.91 9.68 26.58
N TRP A 192 14.00 9.07 25.41
CA TRP A 192 13.82 9.72 24.12
C TRP A 192 12.35 9.73 23.71
N ILE A 193 11.98 10.72 22.92
CA ILE A 193 10.64 10.89 22.34
C ILE A 193 10.74 10.54 20.86
N ILE A 194 9.87 9.64 20.41
CA ILE A 194 9.74 9.29 19.00
C ILE A 194 8.97 10.40 18.28
N ASP A 195 9.58 10.95 17.23
CA ASP A 195 8.99 11.98 16.38
C ASP A 195 8.82 11.46 14.95
N TYR A 196 7.85 10.58 14.78
CA TYR A 196 7.45 10.07 13.47
C TYR A 196 6.37 10.95 12.85
N ASP A 197 6.52 11.38 11.60
CA ASP A 197 5.53 12.24 10.93
C ASP A 197 4.21 11.48 10.78
N SER A 198 3.20 11.92 11.55
CA SER A 198 1.89 11.32 11.51
C SER A 198 1.16 11.83 10.28
N ILE A 199 0.73 10.93 9.40
CA ILE A 199 -0.06 11.32 8.25
C ILE A 199 -1.37 11.99 8.70
N HIS A 200 -1.65 13.20 8.18
CA HIS A 200 -2.77 14.03 8.60
C HIS A 200 -4.05 13.85 7.75
N ASP A 201 -4.00 13.14 6.62
CA ASP A 201 -5.16 12.90 5.75
C ASP A 201 -5.66 11.45 5.80
N LEU A 202 -6.99 11.30 5.88
CA LEU A 202 -7.70 10.02 5.90
C LEU A 202 -7.35 9.16 4.68
N ASN A 203 -7.21 9.77 3.48
CA ASN A 203 -6.94 9.01 2.25
C ASN A 203 -5.58 8.32 2.27
N SER A 204 -4.63 8.81 3.06
CA SER A 204 -3.29 8.25 3.12
C SER A 204 -3.19 7.07 4.08
N LEU A 205 -4.16 6.90 4.99
CA LEU A 205 -4.21 5.74 5.89
C LEU A 205 -4.32 4.42 5.14
N ARG A 206 -4.84 4.40 3.90
CA ARG A 206 -4.90 3.18 3.07
C ARG A 206 -3.53 2.69 2.61
N ASN A 207 -2.53 3.59 2.60
CA ASN A 207 -1.18 3.26 2.14
C ASN A 207 -0.29 2.77 3.29
N LEU A 208 -0.65 3.08 4.54
CA LEU A 208 0.14 2.72 5.71
C LEU A 208 0.44 1.22 5.83
N GLY A 209 1.71 0.91 6.03
CA GLY A 209 2.23 -0.39 6.41
C GLY A 209 2.03 -0.68 7.91
N GLU A 210 2.20 -1.95 8.30
CA GLU A 210 2.01 -2.36 9.70
C GLU A 210 3.02 -1.71 10.65
N PHE A 211 4.26 -1.50 10.21
CA PHE A 211 5.29 -0.87 11.04
C PHE A 211 5.08 0.64 11.21
N GLU A 212 4.64 1.34 10.17
CA GLU A 212 4.28 2.76 10.27
C GLU A 212 3.15 2.99 11.27
N ILE A 213 2.14 2.11 11.28
CA ILE A 213 1.05 2.15 12.26
C ILE A 213 1.61 2.00 13.69
N LEU A 214 2.56 1.10 13.91
CA LEU A 214 3.23 0.96 15.20
C LEU A 214 3.92 2.26 15.63
N LEU A 215 4.73 2.87 14.75
CA LEU A 215 5.43 4.13 15.04
C LEU A 215 4.45 5.26 15.37
N MET A 216 3.35 5.37 14.62
CA MET A 216 2.29 6.33 14.88
C MET A 216 1.64 6.11 16.25
N LYS A 217 1.37 4.86 16.64
CA LYS A 217 0.80 4.54 17.95
C LYS A 217 1.75 4.90 19.09
N LEU A 218 3.04 4.57 18.96
CA LEU A 218 4.07 4.89 19.96
C LEU A 218 4.15 6.41 20.18
N LYS A 219 4.12 7.20 19.10
CA LYS A 219 4.08 8.67 19.17
C LYS A 219 2.79 9.19 19.83
N GLN A 220 1.62 8.72 19.38
CA GLN A 220 0.32 9.15 19.91
C GLN A 220 0.18 8.89 21.41
N ASN A 221 0.79 7.81 21.89
CA ASN A 221 0.80 7.44 23.30
C ASN A 221 1.87 8.11 24.15
N TYR A 222 2.74 8.92 23.54
CA TYR A 222 3.90 9.50 24.22
C TYR A 222 4.80 8.41 24.85
N THR A 223 4.88 7.24 24.21
CA THR A 223 5.76 6.14 24.64
C THR A 223 7.21 6.64 24.59
N SER A 224 7.94 6.45 25.68
CA SER A 224 9.35 6.86 25.72
C SER A 224 10.23 5.75 25.15
N LEU A 225 11.17 6.12 24.29
CA LEU A 225 12.18 5.22 23.75
C LEU A 225 13.41 5.21 24.67
N ILE A 226 13.85 4.02 25.06
CA ILE A 226 15.05 3.78 25.86
C ILE A 226 16.13 3.23 24.93
N ILE A 227 17.21 3.99 24.76
CA ILE A 227 18.38 3.54 24.00
C ILE A 227 19.19 2.60 24.90
N ASP A 228 19.07 1.30 24.66
CA ASP A 228 19.82 0.24 25.34
C ASP A 228 20.94 -0.38 24.48
N SER A 229 20.96 -0.05 23.18
CA SER A 229 22.03 -0.31 22.23
C SER A 229 22.00 0.77 21.15
N ASP A 230 23.18 1.21 20.69
CA ASP A 230 23.34 2.21 19.63
C ASP A 230 23.52 1.57 18.25
N TYR A 231 23.82 0.26 18.21
CA TYR A 231 24.08 -0.48 16.99
C TYR A 231 23.78 -1.98 17.19
N GLU A 232 23.01 -2.57 16.27
CA GLU A 232 22.75 -4.01 16.23
C GLU A 232 22.73 -4.50 14.78
N THR A 233 23.17 -5.73 14.55
CA THR A 233 23.07 -6.42 13.25
C THR A 233 22.47 -7.79 13.47
N ASP A 234 21.63 -8.24 12.56
CA ASP A 234 21.07 -9.59 12.60
C ASP A 234 20.70 -10.07 11.19
N GLU A 235 20.27 -11.33 11.12
CA GLU A 235 19.74 -11.96 9.92
C GLU A 235 18.25 -12.23 10.10
N VAL A 236 17.46 -11.98 9.05
CA VAL A 236 16.03 -12.22 9.05
C VAL A 236 15.68 -13.23 7.97
N LYS A 237 14.97 -14.29 8.36
CA LYS A 237 14.44 -15.27 7.42
C LYS A 237 13.12 -14.80 6.81
N PRO A 238 13.00 -14.68 5.47
CA PRO A 238 11.73 -14.39 4.82
C PRO A 238 10.68 -15.48 5.10
N LYS A 239 9.42 -15.07 5.33
CA LYS A 239 8.29 -15.97 5.56
C LYS A 239 7.68 -16.51 4.26
N ASN A 240 7.87 -15.79 3.15
CA ASN A 240 7.47 -16.27 1.83
C ASN A 240 8.26 -17.53 1.49
N LYS A 241 7.60 -18.51 0.87
CA LYS A 241 8.26 -19.73 0.40
C LYS A 241 8.51 -19.63 -1.10
N PRO A 242 9.62 -20.21 -1.60
CA PRO A 242 9.87 -20.35 -3.03
C PRO A 242 8.71 -21.05 -3.74
N GLU A 243 8.38 -20.61 -4.96
CA GLU A 243 7.38 -21.28 -5.77
C GLU A 243 7.89 -22.68 -6.19
N PRO A 244 7.03 -23.71 -6.17
CA PRO A 244 7.40 -25.03 -6.67
C PRO A 244 7.60 -24.95 -8.19
N THR A 245 8.84 -25.04 -8.64
CA THR A 245 9.17 -25.20 -10.06
C THR A 245 8.99 -26.67 -10.44
N TRP A 246 8.00 -26.97 -11.29
CA TRP A 246 7.84 -28.28 -11.92
C TRP A 246 8.68 -28.31 -13.20
N GLU A 247 9.66 -29.21 -13.28
CA GLU A 247 10.34 -29.59 -14.53
C GLU A 247 9.55 -30.66 -15.30
#